data_AF-A0A0N4YSG1-F1
#
_entry.id   AF-A0A0N4YSG1-F1
#
_cell.length_a   1.000
_cell.length_b   1.000
_cell.length_c   1.000
_cell.angle_alpha   90.00
_cell.angle_beta   90.00
_cell.angle_gamma   90.00
#
_symmetry.space_group_name_H-M   'P 1'
#
loop_
_entity.id
_entity.type
_entity.pdbx_description
1 polymer ?
#
loop_
_entity_poly.entity_id
_entity_poly.type
_entity_poly.pdbx_seq_one_letter_code
_entity_poly.pdbx_strand_id
1 'polypeptide(L)'
;VIFSDEKKWNLDVVDGYKHYWRDLRKEKRVFSRRNFGDLNPMENLWDILVHNVHKNGTTYTSVSDMKNAILDAWAHIEQTVLDNLIRSMPHRMFDVVYSKVCSGTSNGRSLAGSENRIEDLTTMFENCTRVYGNVEITHLTKTTLTNWTDADFSKKLKIFEHIEEIKGYLLIYNVDIRSIDFPNLKIIWGDDLLDDNSALTLSSNLELKELRMPRLRAIHKGNVRIENSTFLCYLQSKVNWDELLEDDALNRLITSDSAFRQCNPSLLKCTDCEHCWSGKAKYCQEEYRSVCGGRCSSRQCFQSGNSSEYECCHEACTGGCTGRGANECVACRELSLDGVCVHQCPPMMVHDPKKGMLIPNPSGRYVYDRYCVAECPMCQVTKVLTGSILRNLSGCEEIDGFIDIQDSKMRSKVDGYTREDLNVLRTVRMISEYVQMATQTVSPRNLSFLENLEFIEGRSLVTSKFALAINKNDNLEQLGLRKLKKIKAGSVIITENHGLCYAQTIKWKTIISENAQALVTKNMDGKCARVCGLRIVLRHFHDSTMLRTRSEYEHCSNLGGQLQS
;
A
#
# COMPACT_ATOMS: atom_id res chain seq x y z
N VAL A 1 25.84 17.35 -21.81
CA VAL A 1 25.01 16.78 -20.73
C VAL A 1 25.08 15.27 -20.90
N ILE A 2 25.76 14.56 -19.99
CA ILE A 2 25.86 13.09 -20.01
C ILE A 2 24.82 12.62 -19.00
N PHE A 3 23.71 12.09 -19.49
CA PHE A 3 22.64 11.54 -18.65
C PHE A 3 23.06 10.15 -18.12
N SER A 4 22.56 9.76 -16.95
CA SER A 4 23.11 8.71 -16.06
C SER A 4 22.93 7.26 -16.52
N ASP A 5 22.68 7.05 -17.81
CA ASP A 5 21.97 5.86 -18.30
C ASP A 5 22.89 4.97 -19.15
N GLU A 6 24.17 5.34 -19.31
CA GLU A 6 25.24 4.60 -20.00
C GLU A 6 25.66 3.27 -19.31
N LYS A 7 24.90 2.78 -18.32
CA LYS A 7 25.29 1.63 -17.49
C LYS A 7 24.70 0.27 -17.94
N LYS A 8 23.99 0.23 -19.07
CA LYS A 8 23.39 -1.01 -19.62
C LYS A 8 24.23 -1.70 -20.71
N TRP A 9 25.33 -1.09 -21.16
CA TRP A 9 26.15 -1.60 -22.26
C TRP A 9 27.46 -2.23 -21.74
N ASN A 10 27.62 -3.55 -21.93
CA ASN A 10 28.84 -4.30 -21.62
C ASN A 10 29.26 -5.20 -22.80
N LEU A 11 30.54 -5.59 -22.83
CA LEU A 11 31.09 -6.48 -23.88
C LEU A 11 30.70 -7.95 -23.68
N ASP A 12 30.27 -8.30 -22.46
CA ASP A 12 29.84 -9.64 -22.07
C ASP A 12 28.34 -9.85 -22.30
N VAL A 13 27.84 -11.06 -22.02
CA VAL A 13 26.40 -11.38 -22.12
C VAL A 13 25.61 -10.51 -21.11
N VAL A 14 24.28 -10.54 -21.16
CA VAL A 14 23.44 -10.01 -20.09
C VAL A 14 23.57 -10.94 -18.86
N ASP A 15 24.72 -10.98 -18.18
CA ASP A 15 24.94 -11.73 -16.93
C ASP A 15 24.31 -11.03 -15.71
N GLY A 16 23.13 -10.45 -15.91
CA GLY A 16 22.52 -9.46 -15.03
C GLY A 16 22.69 -9.77 -13.55
N TYR A 17 23.72 -9.20 -12.89
CA TYR A 17 23.78 -9.04 -11.44
C TYR A 17 24.90 -8.09 -10.98
N LYS A 18 24.47 -7.07 -10.21
CA LYS A 18 24.99 -6.63 -8.90
C LYS A 18 26.46 -6.18 -8.71
N HIS A 19 27.42 -6.41 -9.61
CA HIS A 19 28.80 -5.95 -9.39
C HIS A 19 29.43 -5.33 -10.64
N TYR A 20 29.88 -4.08 -10.51
CA TYR A 20 30.63 -3.36 -11.54
C TYR A 20 32.13 -3.44 -11.25
N TRP A 21 32.95 -3.53 -12.31
CA TRP A 21 34.38 -3.27 -12.21
C TRP A 21 34.60 -1.79 -11.88
N ARG A 22 34.91 -1.49 -10.62
CA ARG A 22 35.30 -0.17 -10.15
C ARG A 22 36.78 0.07 -10.47
N ASP A 23 37.10 1.11 -11.23
CA ASP A 23 38.46 1.67 -11.22
C ASP A 23 38.71 2.27 -9.83
N LEU A 24 39.40 1.50 -8.97
CA LEU A 24 39.66 1.86 -7.57
C LEU A 24 40.51 3.13 -7.42
N ARG A 25 41.13 3.61 -8.50
CA ARG A 25 41.89 4.87 -8.53
C ARG A 25 41.00 6.11 -8.64
N LYS A 26 39.69 5.95 -8.87
CA LYS A 26 38.73 7.05 -8.96
C LYS A 26 37.86 7.14 -7.71
N GLU A 27 37.62 8.37 -7.25
CA GLU A 27 36.78 8.65 -6.09
C GLU A 27 35.34 8.16 -6.30
N LYS A 28 34.74 7.69 -5.21
CA LYS A 28 33.39 7.12 -5.20
C LYS A 28 32.38 8.26 -5.38
N ARG A 29 31.75 8.34 -6.55
CA ARG A 29 30.62 9.26 -6.79
C ARG A 29 29.31 8.60 -6.38
N VAL A 30 28.55 9.25 -5.49
CA VAL A 30 27.22 8.82 -5.05
C VAL A 30 26.18 9.59 -5.86
N PHE A 31 25.25 8.87 -6.50
CA PHE A 31 24.13 9.47 -7.22
C PHE A 31 22.82 8.98 -6.60
N SER A 32 21.86 9.90 -6.46
CA SER A 32 20.50 9.62 -6.00
C SER A 32 19.76 8.81 -7.07
N ARG A 33 19.25 7.63 -6.73
CA ARG A 33 18.33 6.86 -7.59
C ARG A 33 16.90 7.17 -7.16
N ARG A 34 16.07 7.68 -8.07
CA ARG A 34 14.61 7.71 -7.90
C ARG A 34 14.06 6.43 -8.52
N ASN A 35 13.51 5.54 -7.70
CA ASN A 35 12.65 4.44 -8.12
C ASN A 35 11.23 4.81 -7.74
N PHE A 36 10.44 5.37 -8.66
CA PHE A 36 8.98 5.38 -8.57
C PHE A 36 8.43 5.60 -10.00
N GLY A 37 7.67 4.61 -10.49
CA GLY A 37 6.79 4.64 -11.67
C GLY A 37 7.41 5.18 -12.94
N ASP A 38 7.85 4.30 -13.86
CA ASP A 38 8.51 4.70 -15.11
C ASP A 38 7.64 5.66 -15.94
N LEU A 39 7.87 6.95 -15.77
CA LEU A 39 7.48 8.02 -16.69
C LEU A 39 8.60 8.29 -17.70
N ASN A 40 9.56 7.38 -17.80
CA ASN A 40 10.68 7.48 -18.74
C ASN A 40 10.50 6.47 -19.88
N PRO A 41 9.87 6.84 -21.00
CA PRO A 41 9.74 5.96 -22.15
C PRO A 41 11.11 5.60 -22.75
N MET A 42 12.16 6.38 -22.46
CA MET A 42 13.53 6.04 -22.87
C MET A 42 14.06 4.81 -22.13
N GLU A 43 13.69 4.55 -20.87
CA GLU A 43 14.12 3.33 -20.17
C GLU A 43 13.63 2.07 -20.88
N ASN A 44 12.38 2.10 -21.34
CA ASN A 44 11.76 1.01 -22.10
C ASN A 44 12.42 0.85 -23.48
N LEU A 45 12.74 1.96 -24.14
CA LEU A 45 13.47 1.95 -25.41
C LEU A 45 14.89 1.39 -25.25
N TRP A 46 15.57 1.74 -24.15
CA TRP A 46 16.89 1.20 -23.82
C TRP A 46 16.84 -0.31 -23.56
N ASP A 47 15.81 -0.81 -22.89
CA ASP A 47 15.64 -2.26 -22.68
C ASP A 47 15.41 -3.01 -24.00
N ILE A 48 14.62 -2.45 -24.91
CA ILE A 48 14.39 -3.00 -26.26
C ILE A 48 15.71 -3.02 -27.05
N LEU A 49 16.49 -1.94 -26.99
CA LEU A 49 17.78 -1.84 -27.66
C LEU A 49 18.78 -2.86 -27.12
N VAL A 50 18.91 -2.96 -25.80
CA VAL A 50 19.80 -3.93 -25.15
C VAL A 50 19.40 -5.35 -25.54
N HIS A 51 18.09 -5.66 -25.58
CA HIS A 51 17.60 -6.95 -26.03
C HIS A 51 17.94 -7.23 -27.50
N ASN A 52 17.79 -6.25 -28.39
CA ASN A 52 18.09 -6.40 -29.81
C ASN A 52 19.59 -6.56 -30.08
N VAL A 53 20.45 -5.80 -29.38
CA VAL A 53 21.91 -5.86 -29.53
C VAL A 53 22.49 -7.17 -29.01
N HIS A 54 21.95 -7.71 -27.93
CA HIS A 54 22.38 -8.99 -27.36
C HIS A 54 21.46 -10.16 -27.76
N LYS A 55 20.62 -9.98 -28.78
CA LYS A 55 19.70 -10.98 -29.29
C LYS A 55 20.45 -12.28 -29.58
N ASN A 56 19.88 -13.42 -29.22
CA ASN A 56 20.49 -14.75 -29.35
C ASN A 56 21.79 -14.98 -28.55
N GLY A 57 22.10 -14.13 -27.56
CA GLY A 57 23.28 -14.26 -26.70
C GLY A 57 24.56 -13.71 -27.32
N THR A 58 24.44 -12.74 -28.23
CA THR A 58 25.58 -12.16 -28.96
C THR A 58 26.48 -11.37 -27.99
N THR A 59 27.78 -11.65 -28.02
CA THR A 59 28.83 -10.93 -27.28
C THR A 59 29.77 -10.22 -28.24
N TYR A 60 30.43 -9.18 -27.76
CA TYR A 60 31.29 -8.34 -28.59
C TYR A 60 32.70 -8.34 -28.03
N THR A 61 33.69 -8.66 -28.86
CA THR A 61 35.11 -8.67 -28.45
C THR A 61 35.74 -7.27 -28.50
N SER A 62 35.08 -6.30 -29.14
CA SER A 62 35.52 -4.91 -29.21
C SER A 62 34.37 -3.93 -28.99
N VAL A 63 34.70 -2.77 -28.41
CA VAL A 63 33.76 -1.65 -28.24
C VAL A 63 33.25 -1.14 -29.58
N SER A 64 34.06 -1.26 -30.65
CA SER A 64 33.68 -0.82 -31.99
C SER A 64 32.56 -1.68 -32.57
N ASP A 65 32.65 -3.01 -32.39
CA ASP A 65 31.64 -3.94 -32.90
C ASP A 65 30.32 -3.81 -32.14
N MET A 66 30.41 -3.65 -30.81
CA MET A 66 29.25 -3.36 -29.98
C MET A 66 28.57 -2.06 -30.40
N LYS A 67 29.36 -1.00 -30.66
CA LYS A 67 28.82 0.28 -31.13
C LYS A 67 28.10 0.15 -32.47
N ASN A 68 28.65 -0.61 -33.40
CA ASN A 68 28.01 -0.85 -34.70
C ASN A 68 26.69 -1.61 -34.53
N ALA A 69 26.64 -2.61 -33.65
CA ALA A 69 25.41 -3.35 -33.36
C ALA A 69 24.34 -2.49 -32.67
N ILE A 70 24.73 -1.58 -31.77
CA ILE A 70 23.80 -0.62 -31.15
C ILE A 70 23.18 0.27 -32.22
N LEU A 71 23.99 0.79 -33.15
CA LEU A 71 23.53 1.65 -34.23
C LEU A 71 22.60 0.89 -35.20
N ASP A 72 22.91 -0.36 -35.51
CA ASP A 72 22.09 -1.23 -36.33
C ASP A 72 20.75 -1.56 -35.66
N ALA A 73 20.77 -1.93 -34.37
CA ALA A 73 19.58 -2.20 -33.59
C ALA A 73 18.69 -0.96 -33.46
N TRP A 74 19.27 0.23 -33.31
CA TRP A 74 18.55 1.49 -33.31
C TRP A 74 17.87 1.78 -34.65
N ALA A 75 18.56 1.52 -35.77
CA ALA A 75 18.02 1.75 -37.11
C ALA A 75 16.83 0.84 -37.46
N HIS A 76 16.72 -0.33 -36.81
CA HIS A 76 15.68 -1.33 -37.05
C HIS A 76 14.53 -1.30 -36.03
N ILE A 77 14.44 -0.29 -35.16
CA ILE A 77 13.28 -0.12 -34.29
C ILE A 77 12.07 0.31 -35.13
N GLU A 78 11.00 -0.49 -35.09
CA GLU A 78 9.77 -0.16 -35.78
C GLU A 78 9.13 1.11 -35.20
N GLN A 79 8.64 1.98 -36.07
CA GLN A 79 7.97 3.24 -35.68
C GLN A 79 6.75 2.98 -34.78
N THR A 80 6.07 1.85 -34.95
CA THR A 80 4.93 1.40 -34.13
C THR A 80 5.29 1.25 -32.65
N VAL A 81 6.50 0.80 -32.35
CA VAL A 81 7.02 0.65 -30.97
C VAL A 81 7.19 2.01 -30.31
N LEU A 82 7.78 2.96 -31.05
CA LEU A 82 7.95 4.35 -30.59
C LEU A 82 6.59 5.02 -30.38
N ASP A 83 5.68 4.85 -31.33
CA ASP A 83 4.32 5.41 -31.26
C ASP A 83 3.53 4.83 -30.08
N ASN A 84 3.64 3.54 -29.79
CA ASN A 84 2.97 2.90 -28.66
C ASN A 84 3.54 3.40 -27.31
N LEU A 85 4.86 3.52 -27.19
CA LEU A 85 5.49 4.09 -26.00
C LEU A 85 5.01 5.52 -25.75
N ILE A 86 4.96 6.35 -26.79
CA ILE A 86 4.49 7.73 -26.71
C ILE A 86 2.99 7.80 -26.40
N ARG A 87 2.15 6.99 -27.06
CA ARG A 87 0.70 6.94 -26.79
C ARG A 87 0.36 6.43 -25.39
N SER A 88 1.21 5.61 -24.79
CA SER A 88 1.04 5.15 -23.40
C SER A 88 1.34 6.24 -22.35
N MET A 89 2.09 7.29 -22.71
CA MET A 89 2.60 8.28 -21.75
C MET A 89 1.52 9.07 -21.01
N PRO A 90 0.43 9.54 -21.65
CA PRO A 90 -0.66 10.19 -20.93
C PRO A 90 -1.25 9.27 -19.86
N HIS A 91 -1.58 8.01 -20.21
CA HIS A 91 -2.11 7.04 -19.25
C HIS A 91 -1.14 6.75 -18.10
N ARG A 92 0.14 6.49 -18.40
CA ARG A 92 1.17 6.26 -17.37
C ARG A 92 1.36 7.48 -16.47
N MET A 93 1.30 8.68 -17.04
CA MET A 93 1.33 9.93 -16.28
C MET A 93 0.09 10.08 -15.42
N PHE A 94 -1.11 9.73 -15.91
CA PHE A 94 -2.32 9.70 -15.09
C PHE A 94 -2.22 8.66 -13.97
N ASP A 95 -1.73 7.46 -14.26
CA ASP A 95 -1.53 6.41 -13.27
C ASP A 95 -0.55 6.87 -12.19
N VAL A 96 0.60 7.46 -12.54
CA VAL A 96 1.57 7.94 -11.53
C VAL A 96 1.08 9.19 -10.77
N VAL A 97 0.39 10.12 -11.45
CA VAL A 97 -0.06 11.39 -10.85
C VAL A 97 -1.31 11.19 -9.97
N TYR A 98 -2.16 10.20 -10.27
CA TYR A 98 -3.45 10.00 -9.60
C TYR A 98 -3.60 8.65 -8.88
N SER A 99 -2.68 7.68 -9.02
CA SER A 99 -2.73 6.42 -8.24
C SER A 99 -2.31 6.61 -6.77
N LYS A 100 -3.13 7.30 -5.98
CA LYS A 100 -3.00 7.26 -4.52
C LYS A 100 -3.59 5.95 -4.01
N VAL A 101 -2.72 5.05 -3.59
CA VAL A 101 -3.10 3.87 -2.82
C VAL A 101 -3.41 4.31 -1.39
N CYS A 102 -4.53 3.87 -0.85
CA CYS A 102 -4.88 4.07 0.55
C CYS A 102 -5.17 2.73 1.23
N SER A 103 -4.94 2.67 2.53
CA SER A 103 -5.31 1.51 3.34
C SER A 103 -6.76 1.64 3.80
N GLY A 104 -7.50 0.54 3.67
CA GLY A 104 -8.84 0.38 4.23
C GLY A 104 -8.82 0.05 5.73
N THR A 105 -9.96 -0.38 6.25
CA THR A 105 -10.16 -0.78 7.65
C THR A 105 -10.65 -2.23 7.75
N SER A 106 -10.59 -2.83 8.95
CA SER A 106 -11.08 -4.19 9.23
C SER A 106 -11.82 -4.24 10.57
N ASN A 107 -12.60 -3.20 10.87
CA ASN A 107 -13.36 -3.07 12.11
C ASN A 107 -14.73 -3.77 12.03
N GLY A 108 -15.16 -4.19 10.84
CA GLY A 108 -16.44 -4.82 10.59
C GLY A 108 -17.60 -3.96 11.11
N ARG A 109 -18.45 -4.55 11.95
CA ARG A 109 -19.62 -3.90 12.55
C ARG A 109 -19.35 -3.25 13.91
N SER A 110 -18.10 -3.17 14.34
CA SER A 110 -17.74 -2.57 15.62
C SER A 110 -17.82 -1.04 15.57
N LEU A 111 -18.22 -0.44 16.70
CA LEU A 111 -18.08 0.99 16.98
C LEU A 111 -16.61 1.33 17.27
N ALA A 112 -15.76 1.21 16.25
CA ALA A 112 -14.35 1.62 16.29
C ALA A 112 -14.14 2.92 15.51
N GLY A 113 -13.26 3.80 15.97
CA GLY A 113 -12.99 5.11 15.36
C GLY A 113 -13.15 6.28 16.34
N SER A 114 -12.97 7.50 15.85
CA SER A 114 -13.20 8.72 16.61
C SER A 114 -14.71 9.06 16.68
N GLU A 115 -15.08 10.04 17.52
CA GLU A 115 -16.44 10.57 17.53
C GLU A 115 -16.83 11.20 16.18
N ASN A 116 -15.85 11.69 15.41
CA ASN A 116 -16.07 12.30 14.10
C ASN A 116 -15.68 11.35 12.95
N ARG A 117 -16.53 10.33 12.74
CA ARG A 117 -16.31 9.27 11.74
C ARG A 117 -16.15 9.78 10.31
N ILE A 118 -16.78 10.91 9.96
CA ILE A 118 -16.64 11.48 8.61
C ILE A 118 -15.22 12.00 8.38
N GLU A 119 -14.58 12.55 9.40
CA GLU A 119 -13.20 13.01 9.31
C GLU A 119 -12.22 11.85 9.23
N ASP A 120 -12.49 10.75 9.94
CA ASP A 120 -11.72 9.51 9.82
C ASP A 120 -11.77 8.99 8.37
N LEU A 121 -12.98 8.87 7.79
CA LEU A 121 -13.17 8.47 6.39
C LEU A 121 -12.48 9.43 5.41
N THR A 122 -12.54 10.74 5.68
CA THR A 122 -11.89 11.76 4.84
C THR A 122 -10.38 11.58 4.85
N THR A 123 -9.78 11.44 6.03
CA THR A 123 -8.34 11.25 6.20
C THR A 123 -7.87 9.96 5.51
N MET A 124 -8.68 8.91 5.53
CA MET A 124 -8.37 7.62 4.92
C MET A 124 -8.48 7.65 3.39
N PHE A 125 -9.56 8.21 2.85
CA PHE A 125 -9.95 8.00 1.44
C PHE A 125 -9.82 9.24 0.55
N GLU A 126 -9.42 10.40 1.07
CA GLU A 126 -9.24 11.61 0.26
C GLU A 126 -8.26 11.38 -0.90
N ASN A 127 -8.73 11.64 -2.14
CA ASN A 127 -8.01 11.40 -3.40
C ASN A 127 -7.53 9.96 -3.60
N CYS A 128 -8.11 8.98 -2.89
CA CYS A 128 -7.74 7.58 -3.06
C CYS A 128 -8.36 6.97 -4.31
N THR A 129 -7.56 6.24 -5.07
CA THR A 129 -8.00 5.51 -6.27
C THR A 129 -8.03 4.01 -6.07
N ARG A 130 -7.10 3.45 -5.30
CA ARG A 130 -7.06 2.01 -4.98
C ARG A 130 -6.99 1.80 -3.48
N VAL A 131 -7.97 1.06 -2.95
CA VAL A 131 -8.05 0.70 -1.54
C VAL A 131 -7.41 -0.66 -1.33
N TYR A 132 -6.36 -0.72 -0.51
CA TYR A 132 -5.76 -1.94 -0.01
C TYR A 132 -6.39 -2.31 1.34
N GLY A 133 -7.16 -3.39 1.38
CA GLY A 133 -8.07 -3.74 2.48
C GLY A 133 -9.52 -3.38 2.17
N ASN A 134 -10.31 -3.06 3.20
CA ASN A 134 -11.77 -2.93 3.08
C ASN A 134 -12.25 -1.48 3.21
N VAL A 135 -13.37 -1.17 2.55
CA VAL A 135 -14.08 0.10 2.74
C VAL A 135 -15.24 -0.13 3.69
N GLU A 136 -15.20 0.47 4.87
CA GLU A 136 -16.22 0.30 5.91
C GLU A 136 -16.90 1.62 6.24
N ILE A 137 -18.13 1.80 5.76
CA ILE A 137 -18.98 2.95 6.06
C ILE A 137 -19.97 2.52 7.13
N THR A 138 -19.62 2.75 8.39
CA THR A 138 -20.40 2.24 9.51
C THR A 138 -20.81 3.34 10.49
N HIS A 139 -21.97 3.17 11.16
CA HIS A 139 -22.44 4.02 12.27
C HIS A 139 -22.55 5.52 11.97
N LEU A 140 -22.89 5.88 10.72
CA LEU A 140 -23.21 7.25 10.33
C LEU A 140 -24.70 7.53 10.57
N THR A 141 -25.08 7.69 11.84
CA THR A 141 -26.47 7.88 12.28
C THR A 141 -26.79 9.34 12.55
N LYS A 142 -28.08 9.71 12.57
CA LYS A 142 -28.53 11.09 12.87
C LYS A 142 -27.99 11.63 14.20
N THR A 143 -27.76 10.76 15.18
CA THR A 143 -27.19 11.14 16.49
C THR A 143 -25.73 11.53 16.42
N THR A 144 -24.94 10.85 15.59
CA THR A 144 -23.52 11.18 15.33
C THR A 144 -23.39 12.43 14.44
N LEU A 145 -24.48 12.81 13.78
CA LEU A 145 -24.54 13.76 12.68
C LEU A 145 -25.41 14.98 13.02
N THR A 146 -25.44 15.38 14.30
CA THR A 146 -26.18 16.56 14.74
C THR A 146 -25.67 17.79 13.96
N ASN A 147 -26.59 18.47 13.25
CA ASN A 147 -26.37 19.66 12.41
C ASN A 147 -26.05 19.45 10.92
N TRP A 148 -26.10 18.25 10.37
CA TRP A 148 -25.83 18.03 8.94
C TRP A 148 -27.08 17.71 8.13
N THR A 149 -27.24 18.37 6.99
CA THR A 149 -28.30 18.07 6.02
C THR A 149 -27.85 16.99 5.04
N ASP A 150 -28.79 16.38 4.31
CA ASP A 150 -28.49 15.44 3.21
C ASP A 150 -27.52 16.04 2.17
N ALA A 151 -27.55 17.36 1.97
CA ALA A 151 -26.68 18.07 1.04
C ALA A 151 -25.23 18.14 1.56
N ASP A 152 -25.05 18.33 2.87
CA ASP A 152 -23.74 18.32 3.51
C ASP A 152 -23.07 16.94 3.40
N PHE A 153 -23.85 15.87 3.62
CA PHE A 153 -23.40 14.50 3.39
C PHE A 153 -22.98 14.25 1.96
N SER A 154 -23.84 14.61 1.01
CA SER A 154 -23.56 14.42 -0.40
C SER A 154 -22.28 15.14 -0.85
N LYS A 155 -21.96 16.28 -0.23
CA LYS A 155 -20.71 17.00 -0.49
C LYS A 155 -19.49 16.34 0.14
N LYS A 156 -19.62 15.84 1.37
CA LYS A 156 -18.51 15.21 2.12
C LYS A 156 -18.20 13.79 1.66
N LEU A 157 -19.19 13.02 1.21
CA LEU A 157 -18.99 11.67 0.67
C LEU A 157 -18.35 11.65 -0.73
N LYS A 158 -18.08 12.81 -1.33
CA LYS A 158 -17.25 12.92 -2.55
C LYS A 158 -15.82 12.41 -2.36
N ILE A 159 -15.39 12.14 -1.13
CA ILE A 159 -14.13 11.43 -0.85
C ILE A 159 -14.03 10.09 -1.60
N PHE A 160 -15.15 9.45 -1.92
CA PHE A 160 -15.19 8.20 -2.68
C PHE A 160 -15.20 8.39 -4.20
N GLU A 161 -15.21 9.63 -4.70
CA GLU A 161 -15.32 9.94 -6.13
C GLU A 161 -14.18 9.32 -6.93
N HIS A 162 -12.97 9.29 -6.38
CA HIS A 162 -11.78 8.79 -7.07
C HIS A 162 -11.57 7.28 -6.94
N ILE A 163 -12.28 6.59 -6.04
CA ILE A 163 -12.05 5.16 -5.81
C ILE A 163 -12.46 4.38 -7.04
N GLU A 164 -11.50 3.65 -7.62
CA GLU A 164 -11.67 2.78 -8.77
C GLU A 164 -11.63 1.30 -8.40
N GLU A 165 -10.96 0.95 -7.30
CA GLU A 165 -10.75 -0.45 -6.92
C GLU A 165 -10.73 -0.63 -5.40
N ILE A 166 -11.39 -1.70 -4.95
CA ILE A 166 -11.36 -2.18 -3.57
C ILE A 166 -10.81 -3.60 -3.55
N LYS A 167 -9.71 -3.83 -2.83
CA LYS A 167 -9.08 -5.16 -2.71
C LYS A 167 -9.88 -6.13 -1.83
N GLY A 168 -10.33 -5.65 -0.67
CA GLY A 168 -11.12 -6.44 0.26
C GLY A 168 -12.61 -6.38 -0.05
N TYR A 169 -13.41 -6.12 0.99
CA TYR A 169 -14.86 -5.94 0.89
C TYR A 169 -15.33 -4.48 1.04
N LEU A 170 -16.58 -4.22 0.66
CA LEU A 170 -17.32 -2.99 0.93
C LEU A 170 -18.44 -3.28 1.93
N LEU A 171 -18.40 -2.62 3.09
CA LEU A 171 -19.41 -2.72 4.14
C LEU A 171 -20.11 -1.37 4.32
N ILE A 172 -21.44 -1.36 4.24
CA ILE A 172 -22.28 -0.23 4.63
C ILE A 172 -23.24 -0.71 5.71
N TYR A 173 -23.03 -0.25 6.95
CA TYR A 173 -23.74 -0.75 8.12
C TYR A 173 -24.24 0.36 9.04
N ASN A 174 -25.53 0.33 9.37
CA ASN A 174 -26.15 1.26 10.32
C ASN A 174 -25.93 2.74 9.93
N VAL A 175 -26.30 3.07 8.69
CA VAL A 175 -26.16 4.40 8.09
C VAL A 175 -27.54 5.04 7.85
N ASP A 176 -27.70 6.28 8.30
CA ASP A 176 -28.92 7.10 8.14
C ASP A 176 -28.84 8.10 6.97
N ILE A 177 -27.98 7.83 5.99
CA ILE A 177 -27.75 8.67 4.81
C ILE A 177 -28.57 8.14 3.63
N ARG A 178 -29.21 9.03 2.88
CA ARG A 178 -30.13 8.64 1.79
C ARG A 178 -29.45 8.08 0.54
N SER A 179 -28.26 8.55 0.19
CA SER A 179 -27.53 8.03 -0.97
C SER A 179 -26.02 8.09 -0.80
N ILE A 180 -25.34 7.09 -1.35
CA ILE A 180 -23.87 6.99 -1.39
C ILE A 180 -23.46 6.71 -2.85
N ASP A 181 -22.46 7.44 -3.34
CA ASP A 181 -22.01 7.38 -4.73
C ASP A 181 -20.54 6.89 -4.77
N PHE A 182 -20.27 5.88 -5.60
CA PHE A 182 -18.93 5.47 -6.03
C PHE A 182 -18.86 5.56 -7.57
N PRO A 183 -18.67 6.76 -8.14
CA PRO A 183 -18.85 7.02 -9.57
C PRO A 183 -17.76 6.41 -10.46
N ASN A 184 -16.58 6.13 -9.91
CA ASN A 184 -15.44 5.56 -10.65
C ASN A 184 -15.10 4.13 -10.23
N LEU A 185 -15.79 3.54 -9.26
CA LEU A 185 -15.50 2.18 -8.78
C LEU A 185 -15.76 1.17 -9.90
N LYS A 186 -14.73 0.44 -10.32
CA LYS A 186 -14.74 -0.54 -11.40
C LYS A 186 -14.81 -1.97 -10.89
N ILE A 187 -14.11 -2.27 -9.79
CA ILE A 187 -14.00 -3.65 -9.30
C ILE A 187 -13.90 -3.74 -7.77
N ILE A 188 -14.53 -4.78 -7.21
CA ILE A 188 -14.34 -5.25 -5.83
C ILE A 188 -13.76 -6.66 -5.91
N TRP A 189 -12.54 -6.86 -5.41
CA TRP A 189 -11.84 -8.13 -5.57
C TRP A 189 -12.30 -9.21 -4.61
N GLY A 190 -12.63 -8.85 -3.36
CA GLY A 190 -12.98 -9.82 -2.32
C GLY A 190 -11.80 -10.70 -1.91
N ASP A 191 -10.58 -10.15 -1.87
CA ASP A 191 -9.41 -10.85 -1.33
C ASP A 191 -9.48 -10.98 0.20
N ASP A 192 -10.16 -10.03 0.85
CA ASP A 192 -10.73 -10.15 2.19
C ASP A 192 -12.26 -10.15 2.10
N LEU A 193 -12.92 -10.93 2.95
CA LEU A 193 -14.39 -11.10 2.98
C LEU A 193 -14.94 -10.83 4.37
N LEU A 194 -16.06 -10.12 4.45
CA LEU A 194 -16.79 -9.95 5.70
C LEU A 194 -17.50 -11.26 6.06
N ASP A 195 -17.39 -11.67 7.33
CA ASP A 195 -17.92 -12.94 7.84
C ASP A 195 -17.47 -14.15 6.99
N ASP A 196 -16.24 -14.08 6.45
CA ASP A 196 -15.59 -15.09 5.60
C ASP A 196 -16.30 -15.41 4.28
N ASN A 197 -17.32 -14.65 3.87
CA ASN A 197 -18.08 -14.97 2.65
C ASN A 197 -18.60 -13.78 1.84
N SER A 198 -18.62 -12.55 2.35
CA SER A 198 -19.30 -11.43 1.68
C SER A 198 -18.33 -10.33 1.25
N ALA A 199 -18.34 -9.97 -0.04
CA ALA A 199 -17.52 -8.90 -0.61
C ALA A 199 -18.27 -7.56 -0.67
N LEU A 200 -19.60 -7.57 -0.67
CA LEU A 200 -20.43 -6.38 -0.52
C LEU A 200 -21.52 -6.68 0.50
N THR A 201 -21.58 -5.91 1.58
CA THR A 201 -22.62 -6.07 2.61
C THR A 201 -23.31 -4.75 2.90
N LEU A 202 -24.63 -4.73 2.71
CA LEU A 202 -25.53 -3.65 3.09
C LEU A 202 -26.42 -4.17 4.22
N SER A 203 -26.21 -3.71 5.45
CA SER A 203 -26.95 -4.24 6.60
C SER A 203 -27.43 -3.16 7.56
N SER A 204 -28.70 -3.24 7.98
CA SER A 204 -29.30 -2.33 8.96
C SER A 204 -29.27 -0.85 8.57
N ASN A 205 -29.41 -0.53 7.28
CA ASN A 205 -29.44 0.84 6.79
C ASN A 205 -30.90 1.30 6.62
N LEU A 206 -31.43 1.99 7.63
CA LEU A 206 -32.86 2.32 7.72
C LEU A 206 -33.28 3.55 6.92
N GLU A 207 -32.36 4.34 6.38
CA GLU A 207 -32.68 5.53 5.57
C GLU A 207 -32.03 5.52 4.18
N LEU A 208 -31.12 4.57 3.92
CA LEU A 208 -30.42 4.44 2.65
C LEU A 208 -31.39 4.05 1.53
N LYS A 209 -31.51 4.92 0.52
CA LYS A 209 -32.39 4.74 -0.64
C LYS A 209 -31.65 4.28 -1.89
N GLU A 210 -30.45 4.82 -2.12
CA GLU A 210 -29.71 4.55 -3.36
C GLU A 210 -28.21 4.38 -3.08
N LEU A 211 -27.63 3.26 -3.52
CA LEU A 211 -26.20 3.05 -3.60
C LEU A 211 -25.82 3.05 -5.08
N ARG A 212 -25.00 4.03 -5.51
CA ARG A 212 -24.80 4.32 -6.93
C ARG A 212 -23.38 4.00 -7.37
N MET A 213 -23.23 2.96 -8.19
CA MET A 213 -21.93 2.46 -8.66
C MET A 213 -21.93 2.25 -10.19
N PRO A 214 -22.17 3.30 -10.99
CA PRO A 214 -22.44 3.17 -12.43
C PRO A 214 -21.34 2.47 -13.23
N ARG A 215 -20.08 2.63 -12.81
CA ARG A 215 -18.92 2.02 -13.47
C ARG A 215 -18.49 0.68 -12.89
N LEU A 216 -19.21 0.14 -11.91
CA LEU A 216 -18.87 -1.15 -11.34
C LEU A 216 -19.09 -2.23 -12.39
N ARG A 217 -18.04 -2.96 -12.72
CA ARG A 217 -18.04 -4.00 -13.73
C ARG A 217 -18.02 -5.40 -13.14
N ALA A 218 -17.34 -5.61 -12.02
CA ALA A 218 -17.23 -6.94 -11.41
C ALA A 218 -17.08 -6.90 -9.88
N ILE A 219 -17.67 -7.91 -9.24
CA ILE A 219 -17.37 -8.32 -7.87
C ILE A 219 -16.78 -9.73 -7.96
N HIS A 220 -15.46 -9.81 -7.90
CA HIS A 220 -14.73 -10.98 -8.36
C HIS A 220 -14.92 -12.20 -7.43
N LYS A 221 -14.71 -12.05 -6.13
CA LYS A 221 -14.96 -13.09 -5.11
C LYS A 221 -16.01 -12.64 -4.10
N GLY A 222 -16.60 -13.60 -3.40
CA GLY A 222 -17.54 -13.35 -2.30
C GLY A 222 -18.97 -13.02 -2.71
N ASN A 223 -19.85 -13.04 -1.73
CA ASN A 223 -21.28 -12.81 -1.87
C ASN A 223 -21.62 -11.32 -1.78
N VAL A 224 -22.76 -10.96 -2.35
CA VAL A 224 -23.45 -9.68 -2.12
C VAL A 224 -24.57 -9.95 -1.13
N ARG A 225 -24.51 -9.33 0.05
CA ARG A 225 -25.47 -9.52 1.12
C ARG A 225 -26.22 -8.23 1.40
N ILE A 226 -27.55 -8.24 1.24
CA ILE A 226 -28.41 -7.09 1.46
C ILE A 226 -29.47 -7.46 2.49
N GLU A 227 -29.35 -6.89 3.68
CA GLU A 227 -30.20 -7.20 4.83
C GLU A 227 -30.70 -5.93 5.50
N ASN A 228 -31.93 -5.98 6.01
CA ASN A 228 -32.48 -4.94 6.89
C ASN A 228 -32.27 -3.50 6.34
N SER A 229 -32.42 -3.35 5.01
CA SER A 229 -32.23 -2.09 4.28
C SER A 229 -33.54 -1.74 3.56
N THR A 230 -34.52 -1.33 4.35
CA THR A 230 -35.95 -1.30 4.00
C THR A 230 -36.30 -0.33 2.87
N PHE A 231 -35.62 0.82 2.79
CA PHE A 231 -35.90 1.88 1.81
C PHE A 231 -34.99 1.85 0.58
N LEU A 232 -34.06 0.89 0.53
CA LEU A 232 -33.15 0.74 -0.60
C LEU A 232 -33.96 0.42 -1.86
N CYS A 233 -33.56 1.01 -2.99
CA CYS A 233 -34.23 0.87 -4.28
C CYS A 233 -33.22 0.57 -5.39
N TYR A 234 -33.73 0.23 -6.58
CA TYR A 234 -33.01 -0.14 -7.80
C TYR A 234 -32.25 -1.47 -7.73
N LEU A 235 -31.51 -1.74 -6.66
CA LEU A 235 -30.67 -2.94 -6.54
C LEU A 235 -31.46 -4.25 -6.62
N GLN A 236 -32.76 -4.25 -6.31
CA GLN A 236 -33.59 -5.45 -6.36
C GLN A 236 -34.08 -5.84 -7.75
N SER A 237 -34.12 -4.91 -8.71
CA SER A 237 -34.80 -5.16 -10.00
C SER A 237 -34.28 -4.37 -11.20
N LYS A 238 -33.41 -3.39 -10.98
CA LYS A 238 -32.86 -2.51 -12.04
C LYS A 238 -31.34 -2.63 -12.18
N VAL A 239 -30.66 -3.29 -11.26
CA VAL A 239 -29.25 -3.69 -11.43
C VAL A 239 -29.22 -5.12 -11.92
N ASN A 240 -28.54 -5.35 -13.03
CA ASN A 240 -28.28 -6.67 -13.58
C ASN A 240 -27.09 -7.30 -12.83
N TRP A 241 -27.36 -8.19 -11.88
CA TRP A 241 -26.33 -8.84 -11.06
C TRP A 241 -25.56 -9.93 -11.81
N ASP A 242 -26.11 -10.46 -12.90
CA ASP A 242 -25.43 -11.44 -13.76
C ASP A 242 -24.22 -10.81 -14.49
N GLU A 243 -24.25 -9.49 -14.70
CA GLU A 243 -23.08 -8.74 -15.20
C GLU A 243 -21.96 -8.65 -14.16
N LEU A 244 -22.31 -8.56 -12.87
CA LEU A 244 -21.38 -8.22 -11.79
C LEU A 244 -20.79 -9.44 -11.08
N LEU A 245 -21.56 -10.53 -10.98
CA LEU A 245 -21.21 -11.73 -10.20
C LEU A 245 -20.75 -12.91 -11.07
N GLU A 246 -20.43 -12.62 -12.33
CA GLU A 246 -19.94 -13.55 -13.33
C GLU A 246 -20.86 -14.78 -13.49
N ASP A 247 -20.34 -16.01 -13.36
CA ASP A 247 -21.08 -17.24 -13.70
C ASP A 247 -21.94 -17.79 -12.53
N ASP A 248 -21.87 -17.22 -11.33
CA ASP A 248 -22.50 -17.75 -10.11
C ASP A 248 -23.42 -16.73 -9.39
N ALA A 249 -23.98 -15.81 -10.15
CA ALA A 249 -24.78 -14.70 -9.62
C ALA A 249 -25.97 -15.15 -8.75
N LEU A 250 -26.69 -16.19 -9.17
CA LEU A 250 -27.86 -16.72 -8.47
C LEU A 250 -27.55 -17.21 -7.04
N ASN A 251 -26.36 -17.75 -6.80
CA ASN A 251 -25.98 -18.25 -5.48
C ASN A 251 -25.27 -17.19 -4.62
N ARG A 252 -24.72 -16.15 -5.27
CA ARG A 252 -23.91 -15.12 -4.61
C ARG A 252 -24.70 -13.89 -4.19
N LEU A 253 -25.90 -13.66 -4.72
CA LEU A 253 -26.79 -12.59 -4.27
C LEU A 253 -27.72 -13.08 -3.14
N ILE A 254 -27.49 -12.59 -1.93
CA ILE A 254 -28.21 -12.99 -0.72
C ILE A 254 -29.00 -11.79 -0.18
N THR A 255 -30.33 -11.89 -0.16
CA THR A 255 -31.22 -10.81 0.30
C THR A 255 -32.18 -11.28 1.39
N SER A 256 -32.50 -10.44 2.38
CA SER A 256 -33.54 -10.73 3.39
C SER A 256 -34.92 -10.18 3.00
N ASP A 257 -36.00 -10.74 3.56
CA ASP A 257 -37.39 -10.26 3.36
C ASP A 257 -37.65 -8.82 3.82
N SER A 258 -36.74 -8.28 4.65
CA SER A 258 -36.77 -6.89 5.10
C SER A 258 -36.07 -5.93 4.13
N ALA A 259 -35.21 -6.42 3.24
CA ALA A 259 -34.58 -5.60 2.22
C ALA A 259 -35.64 -5.09 1.22
N PHE A 260 -35.52 -3.83 0.81
CA PHE A 260 -36.36 -3.21 -0.23
C PHE A 260 -37.87 -3.13 0.07
N ARG A 261 -38.33 -3.48 1.28
CA ARG A 261 -39.76 -3.60 1.62
C ARG A 261 -40.59 -2.35 1.30
N GLN A 262 -40.02 -1.15 1.40
CA GLN A 262 -40.71 0.10 1.11
C GLN A 262 -40.49 0.60 -0.33
N CYS A 263 -39.75 -0.16 -1.14
CA CYS A 263 -39.51 0.16 -2.53
C CYS A 263 -40.46 -0.61 -3.45
N ASN A 264 -41.27 0.09 -4.24
CA ASN A 264 -42.13 -0.52 -5.25
C ASN A 264 -41.39 -0.63 -6.59
N PRO A 265 -41.01 -1.83 -7.05
CA PRO A 265 -40.23 -2.02 -8.29
C PRO A 265 -40.93 -1.49 -9.54
N SER A 266 -42.27 -1.53 -9.58
CA SER A 266 -43.07 -1.10 -10.74
C SER A 266 -43.03 0.40 -10.98
N LEU A 267 -42.68 1.18 -9.96
CA LEU A 267 -42.52 2.64 -10.06
C LEU A 267 -41.10 3.05 -10.48
N LEU A 268 -40.14 2.13 -10.44
CA LEU A 268 -38.76 2.41 -10.80
C LEU A 268 -38.59 2.41 -12.32
N LYS A 269 -38.00 3.48 -12.85
CA LYS A 269 -37.65 3.62 -14.26
C LYS A 269 -36.21 4.09 -14.40
N CYS A 270 -35.51 3.49 -15.34
CA CYS A 270 -34.21 3.95 -15.79
C CYS A 270 -34.42 4.87 -16.99
N THR A 271 -33.70 5.98 -17.04
CA THR A 271 -33.73 6.92 -18.17
C THR A 271 -32.60 6.54 -19.13
N ASP A 272 -32.90 6.36 -20.41
CA ASP A 272 -31.95 6.06 -21.50
C ASP A 272 -31.23 4.70 -21.45
N CYS A 273 -31.60 3.82 -20.51
CA CYS A 273 -31.05 2.47 -20.40
C CYS A 273 -32.03 1.51 -19.73
N GLU A 274 -31.77 0.20 -19.86
CA GLU A 274 -32.57 -0.85 -19.24
C GLU A 274 -32.20 -1.05 -17.75
N HIS A 275 -30.91 -1.09 -17.47
CA HIS A 275 -30.35 -1.31 -16.14
C HIS A 275 -29.69 -0.05 -15.59
N CYS A 276 -29.95 0.28 -14.32
CA CYS A 276 -29.45 1.48 -13.68
C CYS A 276 -29.37 1.36 -12.15
N TRP A 277 -28.44 2.11 -11.57
CA TRP A 277 -28.25 2.25 -10.12
C TRP A 277 -29.14 3.33 -9.49
N SER A 278 -29.75 4.17 -10.33
CA SER A 278 -30.72 5.22 -9.98
C SER A 278 -31.39 5.68 -11.27
N GLY A 279 -32.59 6.29 -11.20
CA GLY A 279 -33.41 6.57 -12.38
C GLY A 279 -32.85 7.60 -13.37
N LYS A 280 -31.67 8.18 -13.13
CA LYS A 280 -31.04 9.18 -14.01
C LYS A 280 -30.09 8.49 -15.01
N ALA A 281 -30.01 9.02 -16.23
CA ALA A 281 -29.14 8.49 -17.30
C ALA A 281 -27.66 8.34 -16.91
N LYS A 282 -27.12 9.27 -16.10
CA LYS A 282 -25.73 9.18 -15.61
C LYS A 282 -25.44 7.99 -14.67
N TYR A 283 -26.49 7.29 -14.23
CA TYR A 283 -26.40 6.13 -13.36
C TYR A 283 -26.82 4.83 -14.07
N CYS A 284 -26.84 4.82 -15.40
CA CYS A 284 -26.97 3.59 -16.18
C CYS A 284 -25.85 2.62 -15.84
N GLN A 285 -26.19 1.33 -15.79
CA GLN A 285 -25.22 0.27 -15.61
C GLN A 285 -24.53 -0.01 -16.95
N GLU A 286 -23.20 -0.10 -16.94
CA GLU A 286 -22.45 -0.46 -18.13
C GLU A 286 -22.39 -1.98 -18.30
N GLU A 287 -23.10 -2.50 -19.30
CA GLU A 287 -23.14 -3.94 -19.62
C GLU A 287 -22.00 -4.34 -20.56
N TYR A 288 -21.48 -5.55 -20.39
CA TYR A 288 -20.35 -6.06 -21.18
C TYR A 288 -20.40 -7.57 -21.41
N ARG A 289 -21.19 -8.34 -20.65
CA ARG A 289 -21.35 -9.80 -20.81
C ARG A 289 -22.60 -10.15 -21.60
N SER A 290 -23.76 -9.61 -21.21
CA SER A 290 -25.07 -9.85 -21.84
C SER A 290 -25.07 -9.52 -23.33
N VAL A 291 -24.35 -8.46 -23.70
CA VAL A 291 -24.22 -7.97 -25.08
C VAL A 291 -23.35 -8.86 -25.98
N CYS A 292 -22.58 -9.81 -25.44
CA CYS A 292 -21.68 -10.65 -26.22
C CYS A 292 -22.37 -11.78 -27.01
N GLY A 293 -23.58 -12.17 -26.60
CA GLY A 293 -24.29 -13.32 -27.19
C GLY A 293 -23.48 -14.64 -27.18
N GLY A 294 -22.57 -14.82 -26.20
CA GLY A 294 -21.77 -16.04 -26.03
C GLY A 294 -20.67 -16.28 -27.08
N ARG A 295 -20.39 -15.32 -27.97
CA ARG A 295 -19.43 -15.49 -29.08
C ARG A 295 -17.96 -15.42 -28.67
N CYS A 296 -17.69 -14.77 -27.54
CA CYS A 296 -16.33 -14.45 -27.10
C CYS A 296 -15.85 -15.46 -26.06
N SER A 297 -14.62 -15.98 -26.22
CA SER A 297 -13.97 -16.85 -25.23
C SER A 297 -13.84 -16.17 -23.87
N SER A 298 -13.62 -14.85 -23.85
CA SER A 298 -13.59 -14.02 -22.64
C SER A 298 -14.96 -13.85 -21.97
N ARG A 299 -16.05 -14.11 -22.71
CA ARG A 299 -17.45 -13.75 -22.41
C ARG A 299 -17.68 -12.26 -22.17
N GLN A 300 -16.78 -11.42 -22.67
CA GLN A 300 -16.75 -10.00 -22.39
C GLN A 300 -16.56 -9.22 -23.69
N CYS A 301 -17.28 -8.12 -23.81
CA CYS A 301 -17.31 -7.33 -25.03
C CYS A 301 -17.29 -5.84 -24.71
N PHE A 302 -16.92 -5.08 -25.72
CA PHE A 302 -16.95 -3.64 -25.69
C PHE A 302 -17.58 -3.12 -26.98
N GLN A 303 -18.14 -1.93 -26.93
CA GLN A 303 -18.63 -1.25 -28.12
C GLN A 303 -17.49 -0.46 -28.76
N SER A 304 -17.23 -0.72 -30.03
CA SER A 304 -16.20 -0.02 -30.79
C SER A 304 -16.71 1.36 -31.19
N GLY A 305 -15.94 2.43 -30.95
CA GLY A 305 -16.38 3.80 -31.26
C GLY A 305 -16.72 4.06 -32.74
N ASN A 306 -16.29 3.16 -33.64
CA ASN A 306 -16.48 3.25 -35.08
C ASN A 306 -17.59 2.33 -35.62
N SER A 307 -18.23 1.51 -34.78
CA SER A 307 -19.24 0.53 -35.20
C SER A 307 -20.32 0.35 -34.14
N SER A 308 -21.57 0.14 -34.56
CA SER A 308 -22.64 -0.30 -33.67
C SER A 308 -22.50 -1.76 -33.22
N GLU A 309 -21.46 -2.47 -33.65
CA GLU A 309 -21.18 -3.86 -33.28
C GLU A 309 -20.31 -3.96 -32.01
N TYR A 310 -20.64 -4.95 -31.18
CA TYR A 310 -19.84 -5.34 -30.03
C TYR A 310 -18.68 -6.24 -30.45
N GLU A 311 -17.51 -5.97 -29.91
CA GLU A 311 -16.28 -6.71 -30.19
C GLU A 311 -15.79 -7.42 -28.92
N CYS A 312 -15.09 -8.55 -29.09
CA CYS A 312 -14.62 -9.37 -27.98
C CYS A 312 -13.41 -8.73 -27.27
N CYS A 313 -13.44 -8.75 -25.95
CA CYS A 313 -12.29 -8.48 -25.10
C CYS A 313 -11.27 -9.64 -25.13
N HIS A 314 -10.01 -9.33 -24.81
CA HIS A 314 -8.98 -10.34 -24.57
C HIS A 314 -9.39 -11.32 -23.46
N GLU A 315 -8.97 -12.59 -23.56
CA GLU A 315 -9.34 -13.65 -22.61
C GLU A 315 -8.81 -13.44 -21.19
N ALA A 316 -7.71 -12.68 -21.08
CA ALA A 316 -7.10 -12.29 -19.81
C ALA A 316 -7.83 -11.14 -19.10
N CYS A 317 -8.84 -10.52 -19.72
CA CYS A 317 -9.60 -9.44 -19.10
C CYS A 317 -10.63 -9.95 -18.08
N THR A 318 -10.93 -9.13 -17.07
CA THR A 318 -12.12 -9.22 -16.24
C THR A 318 -12.77 -7.84 -16.08
N GLY A 319 -14.09 -7.80 -15.94
CA GLY A 319 -14.85 -6.55 -15.87
C GLY A 319 -14.94 -5.77 -17.19
N GLY A 320 -14.70 -6.40 -18.34
CA GLY A 320 -14.77 -5.77 -19.66
C GLY A 320 -13.45 -5.18 -20.13
N CYS A 321 -13.51 -4.41 -21.22
CA CYS A 321 -12.36 -3.80 -21.88
C CYS A 321 -12.78 -2.56 -22.67
N THR A 322 -11.79 -1.79 -23.13
CA THR A 322 -11.98 -0.68 -24.08
C THR A 322 -11.48 -1.00 -25.48
N GLY A 323 -10.92 -2.21 -25.68
CA GLY A 323 -10.32 -2.65 -26.92
C GLY A 323 -9.98 -4.15 -26.90
N ARG A 324 -9.39 -4.65 -28.00
CA ARG A 324 -9.11 -6.08 -28.19
C ARG A 324 -7.86 -6.56 -27.44
N GLY A 325 -6.94 -5.65 -27.12
CA GLY A 325 -5.65 -5.97 -26.53
C GLY A 325 -5.74 -6.37 -25.05
N ALA A 326 -4.78 -7.18 -24.60
CA ALA A 326 -4.63 -7.52 -23.17
C ALA A 326 -4.25 -6.31 -22.29
N ASN A 327 -3.82 -5.20 -22.90
CA ASN A 327 -3.51 -3.92 -22.26
C ASN A 327 -4.70 -2.96 -22.24
N GLU A 328 -5.85 -3.36 -22.78
CA GLU A 328 -7.07 -2.54 -22.87
C GLU A 328 -8.18 -3.09 -21.95
N CYS A 329 -7.83 -3.99 -21.03
CA CYS A 329 -8.75 -4.55 -20.06
C CYS A 329 -9.11 -3.51 -18.98
N VAL A 330 -10.34 -3.57 -18.46
CA VAL A 330 -10.73 -2.81 -17.27
C VAL A 330 -9.96 -3.31 -16.04
N ALA A 331 -9.82 -4.62 -15.91
CA ALA A 331 -8.97 -5.27 -14.91
C ALA A 331 -8.41 -6.59 -15.45
N CYS A 332 -7.32 -7.06 -14.87
CA CYS A 332 -6.71 -8.33 -15.24
C CYS A 332 -7.31 -9.47 -14.44
N ARG A 333 -7.75 -10.53 -15.12
CA ARG A 333 -8.31 -11.72 -14.49
C ARG A 333 -7.33 -12.39 -13.54
N GLU A 334 -6.06 -12.47 -13.92
CA GLU A 334 -4.99 -13.11 -13.15
C GLU A 334 -3.94 -12.08 -12.71
N LEU A 335 -2.99 -11.74 -13.58
CA LEU A 335 -1.85 -10.88 -13.25
C LEU A 335 -1.74 -9.71 -14.22
N SER A 336 -1.18 -8.60 -13.76
CA SER A 336 -0.86 -7.41 -14.54
C SER A 336 0.65 -7.20 -14.58
N LEU A 337 1.21 -7.17 -15.78
CA LEU A 337 2.59 -6.80 -16.05
C LEU A 337 2.60 -5.45 -16.74
N ASP A 338 3.00 -4.40 -16.02
CA ASP A 338 3.14 -3.05 -16.56
C ASP A 338 1.88 -2.56 -17.31
N GLY A 339 0.69 -2.89 -16.78
CA GLY A 339 -0.62 -2.55 -17.35
C GLY A 339 -1.17 -3.55 -18.38
N VAL A 340 -0.42 -4.60 -18.71
CA VAL A 340 -0.86 -5.66 -19.63
C VAL A 340 -1.28 -6.90 -18.85
N CYS A 341 -2.45 -7.46 -19.16
CA CYS A 341 -2.93 -8.66 -18.49
C CYS A 341 -2.23 -9.91 -19.01
N VAL A 342 -1.65 -10.67 -18.09
CA VAL A 342 -0.88 -11.90 -18.35
C VAL A 342 -1.32 -13.01 -17.41
N HIS A 343 -1.15 -14.26 -17.84
CA HIS A 343 -1.47 -15.41 -16.99
C HIS A 343 -0.37 -15.69 -15.95
N GLN A 344 0.89 -15.44 -16.30
CA GLN A 344 2.04 -15.70 -15.44
C GLN A 344 3.07 -14.59 -15.57
N CYS A 345 3.69 -14.19 -14.46
CA CYS A 345 4.81 -13.28 -14.51
C CYS A 345 6.03 -13.95 -15.17
N PRO A 346 6.87 -13.19 -15.90
CA PRO A 346 8.10 -13.72 -16.47
C PRO A 346 8.97 -14.40 -15.38
N PRO A 347 9.36 -15.67 -15.55
CA PRO A 347 10.07 -16.41 -14.52
C PRO A 347 11.46 -15.82 -14.28
N MET A 348 11.98 -15.92 -13.06
CA MET A 348 13.31 -15.39 -12.70
C MET A 348 14.46 -16.10 -13.41
N MET A 349 14.24 -17.34 -13.87
CA MET A 349 15.22 -18.15 -14.57
C MET A 349 14.57 -18.71 -15.85
N VAL A 350 15.34 -18.78 -16.93
CA VAL A 350 14.92 -19.36 -18.21
C VAL A 350 15.94 -20.39 -18.67
N HIS A 351 15.47 -21.45 -19.34
CA HIS A 351 16.35 -22.48 -19.88
C HIS A 351 17.04 -21.97 -21.15
N ASP A 352 18.37 -22.03 -21.18
CA ASP A 352 19.18 -21.78 -22.38
C ASP A 352 19.47 -23.12 -23.08
N PRO A 353 18.82 -23.43 -24.23
CA PRO A 353 19.00 -24.71 -24.92
C PRO A 353 20.42 -24.93 -25.43
N LYS A 354 21.18 -23.86 -25.71
CA LYS A 354 22.55 -23.97 -26.21
C LYS A 354 23.52 -24.37 -25.09
N LYS A 355 23.25 -23.88 -23.86
CA LYS A 355 24.08 -24.18 -22.68
C LYS A 355 23.55 -25.36 -21.86
N GLY A 356 22.33 -25.82 -22.11
CA GLY A 356 21.68 -26.91 -21.37
C GLY A 356 21.49 -26.60 -19.89
N MET A 357 21.33 -25.33 -19.52
CA MET A 357 21.22 -24.89 -18.12
C MET A 357 20.23 -23.73 -17.95
N LEU A 358 19.79 -23.52 -16.73
CA LEU A 358 18.97 -22.36 -16.36
C LEU A 358 19.85 -21.13 -16.19
N ILE A 359 19.50 -20.03 -16.86
CA ILE A 359 20.15 -18.73 -16.74
C ILE A 359 19.18 -17.69 -16.17
N PRO A 360 19.66 -16.65 -15.46
CA PRO A 360 18.82 -15.56 -14.99
C PRO A 360 18.06 -14.90 -16.16
N ASN A 361 16.78 -14.62 -15.95
CA ASN A 361 15.94 -13.90 -16.91
C ASN A 361 16.01 -12.39 -16.62
N PRO A 362 16.55 -11.56 -17.53
CA PRO A 362 16.58 -10.11 -17.34
C PRO A 362 15.20 -9.48 -17.20
N SER A 363 14.18 -10.08 -17.81
CA SER A 363 12.78 -9.67 -17.70
C SER A 363 12.05 -10.32 -16.53
N GLY A 364 12.75 -11.08 -15.67
CA GLY A 364 12.18 -11.75 -14.52
C GLY A 364 11.39 -10.79 -13.64
N ARG A 365 10.23 -11.25 -13.16
CA ARG A 365 9.35 -10.50 -12.26
C ARG A 365 8.89 -11.40 -11.13
N TYR A 366 8.73 -10.81 -9.95
CA TYR A 366 8.04 -11.43 -8.84
C TYR A 366 6.54 -11.22 -8.98
N VAL A 367 5.76 -12.23 -8.59
CA VAL A 367 4.32 -12.06 -8.38
C VAL A 367 4.14 -11.38 -7.02
N TYR A 368 3.54 -10.21 -7.00
CA TYR A 368 3.10 -9.51 -5.80
C TYR A 368 1.62 -9.18 -5.94
N ASP A 369 0.79 -9.83 -5.13
CA ASP A 369 -0.68 -9.77 -5.26
C ASP A 369 -1.12 -10.14 -6.70
N ARG A 370 -1.63 -9.18 -7.47
CA ARG A 370 -2.06 -9.35 -8.86
C ARG A 370 -1.12 -8.68 -9.86
N TYR A 371 0.08 -8.33 -9.43
CA TYR A 371 1.04 -7.54 -10.23
C TYR A 371 2.36 -8.28 -10.39
N CYS A 372 2.95 -8.11 -11.56
CA CYS A 372 4.31 -8.53 -11.84
C CYS A 372 5.26 -7.37 -11.58
N VAL A 373 6.03 -7.48 -10.50
CA VAL A 373 6.92 -6.42 -10.02
C VAL A 373 8.39 -6.83 -10.17
N ALA A 374 9.24 -5.87 -10.53
CA ALA A 374 10.69 -6.12 -10.68
C ALA A 374 11.37 -6.47 -9.34
N GLU A 375 10.86 -5.89 -8.25
CA GLU A 375 11.26 -6.16 -6.87
C GLU A 375 9.98 -6.25 -6.03
N CYS A 376 9.90 -7.18 -5.08
CA CYS A 376 8.71 -7.36 -4.24
C CYS A 376 8.53 -6.16 -3.28
N PRO A 377 7.46 -5.36 -3.38
CA PRO A 377 7.24 -4.24 -2.48
C PRO A 377 6.53 -4.71 -1.19
N MET A 378 6.98 -4.14 -0.07
CA MET A 378 6.38 -4.18 1.28
C MET A 378 6.43 -5.50 2.04
N CYS A 379 6.88 -5.38 3.29
CA CYS A 379 6.96 -6.47 4.22
C CYS A 379 5.80 -6.39 5.20
N GLN A 380 4.87 -7.34 5.10
CA GLN A 380 3.67 -7.32 5.93
C GLN A 380 3.90 -8.05 7.25
N VAL A 381 3.39 -7.46 8.34
CA VAL A 381 3.39 -8.09 9.68
C VAL A 381 1.97 -8.04 10.24
N THR A 382 1.22 -9.12 9.99
CA THR A 382 -0.19 -9.26 10.42
C THR A 382 -0.37 -10.16 11.64
N LYS A 383 0.70 -10.81 12.10
CA LYS A 383 0.71 -11.75 13.22
C LYS A 383 1.83 -11.42 14.19
N VAL A 384 1.71 -11.95 15.41
CA VAL A 384 2.76 -11.85 16.45
C VAL A 384 4.11 -12.29 15.87
N LEU A 385 5.13 -11.47 16.08
CA LEU A 385 6.48 -11.76 15.58
C LEU A 385 6.98 -13.12 16.08
N THR A 386 7.62 -13.84 15.17
CA THR A 386 8.32 -15.10 15.42
C THR A 386 9.68 -15.05 14.74
N GLY A 387 10.58 -16.00 15.06
CA GLY A 387 11.87 -16.09 14.39
C GLY A 387 11.71 -16.26 12.88
N SER A 388 10.75 -17.07 12.43
CA SER A 388 10.40 -17.26 11.02
C SER A 388 9.95 -15.98 10.34
N ILE A 389 9.03 -15.22 10.96
CA ILE A 389 8.57 -13.95 10.41
C ILE A 389 9.73 -12.94 10.34
N LEU A 390 10.53 -12.81 11.41
CA LEU A 390 11.66 -11.87 11.44
C LEU A 390 12.67 -12.15 10.31
N ARG A 391 13.00 -13.40 10.01
CA ARG A 391 13.91 -13.73 8.90
C ARG A 391 13.38 -13.27 7.54
N ASN A 392 12.06 -13.27 7.35
CA ASN A 392 11.42 -12.81 6.12
C ASN A 392 11.37 -11.27 6.02
N LEU A 393 11.70 -10.54 7.09
CA LEU A 393 11.76 -9.08 7.10
C LEU A 393 13.14 -8.52 6.69
N SER A 394 14.02 -9.35 6.15
CA SER A 394 15.37 -8.94 5.73
C SER A 394 15.31 -7.97 4.55
N GLY A 395 15.88 -6.77 4.73
CA GLY A 395 15.96 -5.75 3.67
C GLY A 395 14.72 -4.87 3.54
N CYS A 396 13.73 -5.03 4.42
CA CYS A 396 12.52 -4.22 4.41
C CYS A 396 12.81 -2.78 4.80
N GLU A 397 12.40 -1.83 3.96
CA GLU A 397 12.41 -0.39 4.30
C GLU A 397 11.06 0.08 4.85
N GLU A 398 9.97 -0.61 4.52
CA GLU A 398 8.62 -0.27 4.95
C GLU A 398 7.90 -1.53 5.45
N ILE A 399 7.27 -1.40 6.63
CA ILE A 399 6.49 -2.46 7.25
C ILE A 399 5.02 -2.05 7.26
N ASP A 400 4.21 -2.86 6.57
CA ASP A 400 2.76 -2.79 6.60
C ASP A 400 2.24 -3.71 7.72
N GLY A 401 1.97 -3.12 8.87
CA GLY A 401 1.55 -3.79 10.08
C GLY A 401 2.21 -3.21 11.33
N PHE A 402 2.32 -4.04 12.38
CA PHE A 402 2.85 -3.67 13.68
C PHE A 402 4.15 -4.40 14.01
N ILE A 403 4.95 -3.81 14.89
CA ILE A 403 6.10 -4.49 15.52
C ILE A 403 5.79 -4.64 17.00
N ASP A 404 5.48 -5.86 17.43
CA ASP A 404 5.24 -6.19 18.85
C ASP A 404 6.27 -7.20 19.35
N ILE A 405 7.17 -6.73 20.21
CA ILE A 405 8.27 -7.52 20.78
C ILE A 405 7.89 -7.96 22.19
N GLN A 406 7.61 -9.25 22.33
CA GLN A 406 7.11 -9.86 23.57
C GLN A 406 8.16 -10.72 24.30
N ASP A 407 8.15 -10.71 25.63
CA ASP A 407 8.99 -11.56 26.49
C ASP A 407 8.85 -13.06 26.16
N SER A 408 7.61 -13.52 25.94
CA SER A 408 7.28 -14.92 25.65
C SER A 408 8.01 -15.46 24.41
N LYS A 409 8.13 -14.64 23.36
CA LYS A 409 8.79 -15.00 22.11
C LYS A 409 10.31 -14.89 22.21
N MET A 410 10.83 -13.96 22.99
CA MET A 410 12.28 -13.85 23.25
C MET A 410 12.83 -15.01 24.09
N ARG A 411 12.00 -15.63 24.94
CA ARG A 411 12.38 -16.80 25.73
C ARG A 411 12.08 -18.13 25.05
N SER A 412 11.26 -18.12 23.99
CA SER A 412 10.86 -19.35 23.31
C SER A 412 12.04 -19.95 22.54
N LYS A 413 12.30 -21.23 22.77
CA LYS A 413 13.21 -22.04 21.92
C LYS A 413 12.54 -22.51 20.62
N VAL A 414 11.21 -22.46 20.57
CA VAL A 414 10.42 -22.89 19.41
C VAL A 414 9.94 -21.64 18.67
N ASP A 415 10.53 -21.40 17.50
CA ASP A 415 10.24 -20.26 16.63
C ASP A 415 10.26 -18.89 17.34
N GLY A 416 11.09 -18.76 18.38
CA GLY A 416 11.39 -17.50 19.05
C GLY A 416 12.49 -16.73 18.33
N TYR A 417 12.93 -15.63 18.94
CA TYR A 417 13.97 -14.76 18.40
C TYR A 417 14.86 -14.17 19.50
N THR A 418 16.12 -13.94 19.16
CA THR A 418 17.14 -13.36 20.04
C THR A 418 17.24 -11.84 19.85
N ARG A 419 18.11 -11.17 20.63
CA ARG A 419 18.36 -9.73 20.48
C ARG A 419 19.03 -9.42 19.15
N GLU A 420 19.89 -10.33 18.71
CA GLU A 420 20.66 -10.24 17.47
C GLU A 420 19.76 -10.38 16.24
N ASP A 421 18.74 -11.23 16.30
CA ASP A 421 17.76 -11.44 15.22
C ASP A 421 16.95 -10.17 14.91
N LEU A 422 16.73 -9.31 15.91
CA LEU A 422 16.03 -8.03 15.72
C LEU A 422 16.77 -7.09 14.76
N ASN A 423 18.09 -7.25 14.58
CA ASN A 423 18.88 -6.40 13.68
C ASN A 423 18.42 -6.46 12.21
N VAL A 424 17.64 -7.47 11.82
CA VAL A 424 16.97 -7.49 10.52
C VAL A 424 16.13 -6.23 10.28
N LEU A 425 15.50 -5.68 11.33
CA LEU A 425 14.65 -4.50 11.24
C LEU A 425 15.45 -3.19 11.04
N ARG A 426 16.78 -3.24 10.98
CA ARG A 426 17.63 -2.05 10.91
C ARG A 426 17.44 -1.23 9.64
N THR A 427 16.98 -1.85 8.55
CA THR A 427 16.69 -1.17 7.28
C THR A 427 15.36 -0.42 7.30
N VAL A 428 14.48 -0.71 8.27
CA VAL A 428 13.12 -0.17 8.33
C VAL A 428 13.14 1.33 8.59
N ARG A 429 12.37 2.06 7.79
CA ARG A 429 12.18 3.51 7.83
C ARG A 429 10.75 3.91 8.14
N MET A 430 9.78 3.06 7.86
CA MET A 430 8.37 3.33 8.13
C MET A 430 7.66 2.08 8.68
N ILE A 431 6.82 2.29 9.69
CA ILE A 431 5.90 1.29 10.25
C ILE A 431 4.49 1.88 10.22
N SER A 432 3.54 1.17 9.62
CA SER A 432 2.22 1.73 9.35
C SER A 432 1.26 1.66 10.54
N GLU A 433 1.45 0.72 11.48
CA GLU A 433 0.62 0.64 12.69
C GLU A 433 1.38 1.15 13.91
N TYR A 434 1.68 0.28 14.87
CA TYR A 434 2.32 0.64 16.14
C TYR A 434 3.60 -0.15 16.37
N VAL A 435 4.43 0.39 17.28
CA VAL A 435 5.59 -0.29 17.84
C VAL A 435 5.36 -0.52 19.33
N GLN A 436 5.38 -1.78 19.75
CA GLN A 436 5.27 -2.19 21.13
C GLN A 436 6.49 -3.02 21.55
N MET A 437 7.00 -2.77 22.75
CA MET A 437 8.01 -3.64 23.37
C MET A 437 7.77 -3.77 24.88
N ALA A 438 7.58 -5.01 25.32
CA ALA A 438 7.47 -5.39 26.72
C ALA A 438 8.17 -6.73 26.96
N THR A 439 9.43 -6.64 27.38
CA THR A 439 10.35 -7.80 27.42
C THR A 439 11.05 -8.01 28.77
N GLN A 440 10.68 -7.26 29.81
CA GLN A 440 11.18 -7.43 31.17
C GLN A 440 12.72 -7.54 31.22
N THR A 441 13.24 -8.61 31.81
CA THR A 441 14.67 -8.87 32.01
C THR A 441 15.40 -9.39 30.78
N VAL A 442 14.72 -9.71 29.67
CA VAL A 442 15.39 -10.09 28.41
C VAL A 442 15.51 -8.93 27.42
N SER A 443 15.01 -7.75 27.78
CA SER A 443 15.10 -6.51 27.00
C SER A 443 16.51 -6.20 26.45
N PRO A 444 16.61 -5.68 25.22
CA PRO A 444 17.86 -5.15 24.70
C PRO A 444 18.21 -3.84 25.41
N ARG A 445 19.49 -3.44 25.35
CA ARG A 445 19.95 -2.18 25.96
C ARG A 445 19.44 -0.93 25.23
N ASN A 446 19.03 -1.08 23.98
CA ASN A 446 18.46 0.00 23.16
C ASN A 446 17.65 -0.55 21.98
N LEU A 447 16.90 0.33 21.30
CA LEU A 447 16.17 0.02 20.06
C LEU A 447 16.98 0.39 18.80
N SER A 448 18.31 0.24 18.81
CA SER A 448 19.13 0.56 17.61
C SER A 448 18.84 -0.34 16.42
N PHE A 449 18.18 -1.49 16.63
CA PHE A 449 17.61 -2.29 15.56
C PHE A 449 16.48 -1.56 14.79
N LEU A 450 16.01 -0.41 15.27
CA LEU A 450 15.12 0.54 14.57
C LEU A 450 15.76 1.93 14.44
N GLU A 451 17.10 2.05 14.43
CA GLU A 451 17.76 3.37 14.39
C GLU A 451 17.43 4.21 13.14
N ASN A 452 17.05 3.55 12.04
CA ASN A 452 16.69 4.18 10.77
C ASN A 452 15.19 4.47 10.63
N LEU A 453 14.37 4.10 11.61
CA LEU A 453 12.94 4.35 11.61
C LEU A 453 12.69 5.86 11.60
N GLU A 454 11.98 6.36 10.59
CA GLU A 454 11.66 7.77 10.39
C GLU A 454 10.21 8.07 10.73
N PHE A 455 9.29 7.16 10.42
CA PHE A 455 7.85 7.38 10.52
C PHE A 455 7.12 6.22 11.19
N ILE A 456 6.17 6.55 12.05
CA ILE A 456 5.12 5.63 12.51
C ILE A 456 3.78 6.25 12.13
N GLU A 457 2.96 5.54 11.34
CA GLU A 457 1.69 6.12 10.89
C GLU A 457 0.59 6.04 11.95
N GLY A 458 0.54 4.96 12.73
CA GLY A 458 -0.47 4.79 13.77
C GLY A 458 -1.86 4.46 13.23
N ARG A 459 -1.96 3.72 12.11
CA ARG A 459 -3.25 3.26 11.56
C ARG A 459 -4.04 2.38 12.54
N SER A 460 -3.31 1.60 13.33
CA SER A 460 -3.80 0.83 14.47
C SER A 460 -2.95 1.15 15.69
N LEU A 461 -3.53 1.06 16.89
CA LEU A 461 -2.93 1.56 18.12
C LEU A 461 -3.03 0.52 19.24
N VAL A 462 -1.97 0.41 20.04
CA VAL A 462 -1.99 -0.37 21.27
C VAL A 462 -3.06 0.19 22.20
N THR A 463 -3.97 -0.67 22.66
CA THR A 463 -5.10 -0.31 23.51
C THR A 463 -5.92 0.87 22.94
N SER A 464 -6.00 0.95 21.61
CA SER A 464 -6.68 2.02 20.85
C SER A 464 -6.14 3.43 21.13
N LYS A 465 -4.93 3.57 21.67
CA LYS A 465 -4.39 4.87 22.09
C LYS A 465 -2.92 5.11 21.70
N PHE A 466 -2.05 4.12 21.76
CA PHE A 466 -0.61 4.34 21.66
C PHE A 466 -0.02 3.78 20.36
N ALA A 467 0.69 4.62 19.60
CA ALA A 467 1.44 4.22 18.41
C ALA A 467 2.87 3.77 18.75
N LEU A 468 3.40 4.22 19.89
CA LEU A 468 4.67 3.76 20.44
C LEU A 468 4.49 3.44 21.93
N ALA A 469 4.66 2.17 22.29
CA ALA A 469 4.46 1.66 23.65
C ALA A 469 5.69 0.88 24.13
N ILE A 470 6.52 1.49 24.96
CA ILE A 470 7.76 0.88 25.49
C ILE A 470 7.63 0.75 27.00
N ASN A 471 7.22 -0.43 27.47
CA ASN A 471 6.83 -0.64 28.85
C ASN A 471 7.55 -1.84 29.48
N LYS A 472 7.98 -1.70 30.74
CA LYS A 472 8.55 -2.81 31.53
C LYS A 472 9.76 -3.48 30.87
N ASN A 473 10.77 -2.69 30.51
CA ASN A 473 12.03 -3.19 29.94
C ASN A 473 13.20 -2.83 30.88
N ASP A 474 13.63 -3.77 31.71
CA ASP A 474 14.53 -3.49 32.84
C ASP A 474 15.97 -3.17 32.41
N ASN A 475 16.46 -3.77 31.32
CA ASN A 475 17.82 -3.55 30.82
C ASN A 475 17.90 -2.43 29.78
N LEU A 476 16.77 -1.82 29.41
CA LEU A 476 16.75 -0.79 28.40
C LEU A 476 17.40 0.48 28.96
N GLU A 477 18.54 0.90 28.42
CA GLU A 477 19.33 2.05 28.92
C GLU A 477 19.02 3.34 28.14
N GLN A 478 18.72 3.22 26.85
CA GLN A 478 18.42 4.35 25.95
C GLN A 478 17.47 3.92 24.83
N LEU A 479 16.66 4.83 24.28
CA LEU A 479 15.75 4.50 23.18
C LEU A 479 16.49 4.20 21.87
N GLY A 480 17.38 5.08 21.41
CA GLY A 480 18.18 4.84 20.19
C GLY A 480 17.44 5.00 18.86
N LEU A 481 16.22 5.54 18.85
CA LEU A 481 15.44 5.87 17.64
C LEU A 481 15.93 7.17 16.99
N ARG A 482 17.14 7.14 16.41
CA ARG A 482 17.90 8.36 16.01
C ARG A 482 17.27 9.13 14.87
N LYS A 483 16.61 8.45 13.92
CA LYS A 483 16.02 9.08 12.74
C LYS A 483 14.52 9.32 12.85
N LEU A 484 13.89 9.06 13.99
CA LEU A 484 12.45 9.21 14.14
C LEU A 484 12.04 10.68 13.99
N LYS A 485 11.30 10.98 12.92
CA LYS A 485 10.87 12.34 12.54
C LYS A 485 9.43 12.61 12.95
N LYS A 486 8.51 11.67 12.72
CA LYS A 486 7.07 11.89 12.94
C LYS A 486 6.32 10.62 13.34
N ILE A 487 5.38 10.77 14.26
CA ILE A 487 4.31 9.81 14.55
C ILE A 487 3.00 10.48 14.12
N LYS A 488 2.34 9.96 13.07
CA LYS A 488 1.21 10.63 12.41
C LYS A 488 -0.07 10.58 13.24
N ALA A 489 -0.39 9.42 13.82
CA ALA A 489 -1.53 9.23 14.72
C ALA A 489 -1.12 8.41 15.95
N GLY A 490 -1.85 8.59 17.06
CA GLY A 490 -1.60 7.88 18.31
C GLY A 490 -0.61 8.56 19.27
N SER A 491 -0.80 8.26 20.55
CA SER A 491 0.03 8.76 21.65
C SER A 491 1.28 7.91 21.85
N VAL A 492 2.21 8.39 22.66
CA VAL A 492 3.43 7.67 23.07
C VAL A 492 3.33 7.34 24.56
N ILE A 493 3.65 6.11 24.94
CA ILE A 493 3.80 5.71 26.33
C ILE A 493 5.14 5.01 26.54
N ILE A 494 5.90 5.51 27.51
CA ILE A 494 7.19 4.98 27.91
C ILE A 494 7.22 4.94 29.43
N THR A 495 6.93 3.78 30.02
CA THR A 495 6.81 3.66 31.47
C THR A 495 7.44 2.38 32.03
N GLU A 496 7.87 2.43 33.29
CA GLU A 496 8.41 1.28 34.02
C GLU A 496 9.67 0.68 33.36
N ASN A 497 10.50 1.51 32.72
CA ASN A 497 11.80 1.09 32.20
C ASN A 497 12.90 1.54 33.16
N HIS A 498 13.26 0.66 34.10
CA HIS A 498 14.08 1.01 35.27
C HIS A 498 15.54 1.35 34.96
N GLY A 499 16.06 0.99 33.79
CA GLY A 499 17.39 1.39 33.30
C GLY A 499 17.37 2.60 32.35
N LEU A 500 16.18 3.03 31.90
CA LEU A 500 16.08 3.94 30.75
C LEU A 500 16.36 5.38 31.15
N CYS A 501 17.31 5.99 30.44
CA CYS A 501 17.67 7.38 30.55
C CYS A 501 17.32 8.17 29.27
N TYR A 502 17.20 9.49 29.42
CA TYR A 502 17.10 10.49 28.36
C TYR A 502 15.79 10.51 27.55
N ALA A 503 14.84 9.59 27.78
CA ALA A 503 13.55 9.57 27.09
C ALA A 503 12.74 10.85 27.34
N GLN A 504 12.89 11.47 28.51
CA GLN A 504 12.24 12.74 28.86
C GLN A 504 12.85 13.96 28.14
N THR A 505 14.09 13.86 27.66
CA THR A 505 14.77 14.99 26.99
C THR A 505 14.33 15.16 25.53
N ILE A 506 13.65 14.16 24.98
CA ILE A 506 13.14 14.18 23.61
C ILE A 506 11.96 15.17 23.53
N LYS A 507 12.00 16.04 22.53
CA LYS A 507 10.93 17.02 22.26
C LYS A 507 9.72 16.36 21.59
N TRP A 508 9.03 15.48 22.31
CA TRP A 508 7.93 14.65 21.78
C TRP A 508 6.86 15.44 21.05
N LYS A 509 6.51 16.65 21.51
CA LYS A 509 5.54 17.54 20.86
C LYS A 509 5.87 17.87 19.39
N THR A 510 7.15 17.78 18.99
CA THR A 510 7.57 18.01 17.60
C THR A 510 7.39 16.77 16.71
N ILE A 511 7.33 15.59 17.32
CA ILE A 511 7.29 14.29 16.65
C ILE A 511 5.86 13.76 16.58
N ILE A 512 5.06 13.91 17.63
CA ILE A 512 3.68 13.41 17.68
C ILE A 512 2.70 14.40 17.02
N SER A 513 1.45 13.98 16.80
CA SER A 513 0.37 14.86 16.32
C SER A 513 -0.10 15.82 17.41
N GLU A 514 -0.74 16.92 17.02
CA GLU A 514 -1.11 18.01 17.95
C GLU A 514 -2.05 17.55 19.08
N ASN A 515 -2.91 16.57 18.80
CA ASN A 515 -3.87 16.01 19.76
C ASN A 515 -3.31 14.81 20.55
N ALA A 516 -2.09 14.37 20.27
CA ALA A 516 -1.47 13.23 20.93
C ALA A 516 -0.68 13.64 22.19
N GLN A 517 -0.55 12.70 23.12
CA GLN A 517 0.23 12.90 24.35
C GLN A 517 1.42 11.94 24.40
N ALA A 518 2.52 12.40 25.00
CA ALA A 518 3.65 11.55 25.34
C ALA A 518 3.73 11.39 26.86
N LEU A 519 3.43 10.18 27.35
CA LEU A 519 3.51 9.81 28.76
C LEU A 519 4.84 9.10 29.03
N VAL A 520 5.83 9.85 29.49
CA VAL A 520 7.16 9.34 29.86
C VAL A 520 7.30 9.43 31.38
N THR A 521 7.07 8.32 32.09
CA THR A 521 7.03 8.31 33.57
C THR A 521 7.62 7.02 34.13
N LYS A 522 7.95 6.98 35.43
CA LYS A 522 8.46 5.76 36.10
C LYS A 522 9.68 5.10 35.41
N ASN A 523 10.55 5.90 34.80
CA ASN A 523 11.82 5.47 34.21
C ASN A 523 13.01 6.00 35.04
N MET A 524 14.25 5.60 34.71
CA MET A 524 15.46 6.06 35.42
C MET A 524 15.84 7.52 35.13
N ASP A 525 15.24 8.11 34.10
CA ASP A 525 15.37 9.49 33.64
C ASP A 525 15.66 10.55 34.73
N GLY A 526 14.94 10.55 35.86
CA GLY A 526 15.14 11.50 36.96
C GLY A 526 16.44 11.31 37.78
N LYS A 527 17.06 10.13 37.72
CA LYS A 527 18.33 9.80 38.39
C LYS A 527 19.54 9.95 37.47
N CYS A 528 19.36 9.79 36.15
CA CYS A 528 20.45 9.89 35.18
C CYS A 528 21.04 11.31 35.09
N ALA A 529 20.22 12.34 35.34
CA ALA A 529 20.68 13.74 35.39
C ALA A 529 21.72 14.01 36.50
N ARG A 530 21.76 13.20 37.57
CA ARG A 530 22.75 13.33 38.67
C ARG A 530 24.12 12.75 38.32
N VAL A 531 24.23 11.93 37.27
CA VAL A 531 25.49 11.26 36.90
C VAL A 531 26.41 12.16 36.06
N CYS A 532 25.86 13.17 35.37
CA CYS A 532 26.68 14.17 34.67
C CYS A 532 27.38 15.15 35.62
N GLY A 533 26.82 15.46 36.79
CA GLY A 533 27.47 16.37 37.76
C GLY A 533 28.65 15.74 38.50
N LEU A 534 28.62 14.43 38.76
CA LEU A 534 29.66 13.73 39.53
C LEU A 534 30.92 13.39 38.72
N ARG A 535 30.82 13.23 37.40
CA ARG A 535 31.99 13.00 36.53
C ARG A 535 32.84 14.26 36.27
N ILE A 536 32.27 15.45 36.47
CA ILE A 536 32.99 16.73 36.30
C ILE A 536 33.92 16.98 37.49
N VAL A 537 33.53 16.61 38.72
CA VAL A 537 34.34 16.87 39.92
C VAL A 537 35.54 15.92 40.05
N LEU A 538 35.44 14.68 39.56
CA LEU A 538 36.50 13.68 39.72
C LEU A 538 37.61 13.73 38.65
N ARG A 539 37.44 14.48 37.55
CA ARG A 539 38.47 14.57 36.49
C ARG A 539 39.49 15.70 36.67
N HIS A 540 39.39 16.51 37.71
CA HIS A 540 40.33 17.63 37.91
C HIS A 540 41.60 17.30 38.70
N PHE A 541 41.90 16.02 38.98
CA PHE A 541 43.10 15.67 39.77
C PHE A 541 44.09 14.67 39.15
N HIS A 542 43.91 14.21 37.91
CA HIS A 542 44.96 13.40 37.29
C HIS A 542 45.12 13.62 35.78
N ASP A 543 46.34 14.03 35.46
CA ASP A 543 47.08 13.89 34.22
C ASP A 543 46.77 14.77 32.99
N SER A 544 47.74 15.67 32.81
CA SER A 544 48.22 16.26 31.57
C SER A 544 48.67 15.16 30.59
N THR A 545 47.99 15.03 29.45
CA THR A 545 48.50 14.75 28.07
C THR A 545 47.49 13.96 27.23
N MET A 546 46.79 14.65 26.32
CA MET A 546 46.60 14.28 24.90
C MET A 546 45.40 15.02 24.31
N LEU A 547 45.68 15.78 23.25
CA LEU A 547 44.73 16.38 22.34
C LEU A 547 43.98 15.30 21.55
N ARG A 548 42.64 15.24 21.65
CA ARG A 548 41.74 14.97 20.50
C ARG A 548 40.27 15.25 20.81
N THR A 549 39.62 15.76 19.77
CA THR A 549 38.18 15.86 19.47
C THR A 549 37.31 16.87 20.25
N ARG A 550 37.04 17.97 19.53
CA ARG A 550 36.22 19.14 19.87
C ARG A 550 34.71 18.95 19.61
N SER A 551 34.13 17.76 19.82
CA SER A 551 32.69 17.53 19.54
C SER A 551 31.85 17.00 20.71
N GLU A 552 32.43 16.87 21.91
CA GLU A 552 31.67 16.52 23.14
C GLU A 552 31.37 17.74 24.02
N TYR A 553 31.87 18.93 23.65
CA TYR A 553 31.80 20.13 24.50
C TYR A 553 30.56 21.02 24.30
N GLU A 554 29.80 20.86 23.21
CA GLU A 554 28.70 21.79 22.90
C GLU A 554 27.31 21.37 23.40
N HIS A 555 27.16 20.18 24.00
CA HIS A 555 25.84 19.71 24.48
C HIS A 555 25.60 19.90 25.98
N CYS A 556 26.60 20.34 26.75
CA CYS A 556 26.45 20.61 28.19
C CYS A 556 26.46 22.11 28.55
N SER A 557 26.60 23.03 27.59
CA SER A 557 26.83 24.46 27.87
C SER A 557 25.57 25.34 27.93
N ASN A 558 24.35 24.78 27.95
CA ASN A 558 23.11 25.58 27.98
C ASN A 558 22.30 25.51 29.27
N LEU A 559 22.88 25.09 30.40
CA LEU A 559 22.22 25.07 31.71
C LEU A 559 22.97 25.79 32.84
N GLY A 560 23.97 26.63 32.50
CA GLY A 560 24.77 27.40 33.46
C GLY A 560 24.33 28.85 33.65
N GLY A 561 23.03 29.16 33.58
CA GLY A 561 22.55 30.55 33.56
C GLY A 561 21.22 30.77 34.26
N GLN A 562 21.02 30.21 35.45
CA GLN A 562 19.91 30.62 36.33
C GLN A 562 20.07 30.12 37.78
N LEU A 563 21.25 30.32 38.37
CA LEU A 563 21.44 30.22 39.82
C LEU A 563 22.42 31.31 40.27
N GLN A 564 21.94 32.55 40.25
CA GLN A 564 22.49 33.65 41.05
C GLN A 564 21.31 34.37 41.73
N SER A 565 21.01 33.93 42.95
CA SER A 565 20.54 34.76 44.08
C SER A 565 20.66 33.92 45.35
#